data_AF-A0A959EAF2-F1
#
_entry.id   AF-A0A959EAF2-F1
#
_cell.length_a   1.000
_cell.length_b   1.000
_cell.length_c   1.000
_cell.angle_alpha   90.00
_cell.angle_beta   90.00
_cell.angle_gamma   90.00
#
_symmetry.space_group_name_H-M   'P 1'
#
loop_
_entity.id
_entity.type
_entity.pdbx_description
1 polymer ?
#
loop_
_entity_poly.entity_id
_entity_poly.type
_entity_poly.pdbx_seq_one_letter_code
_entity_poly.pdbx_strand_id
1 'polypeptide(L)'
;MNRTEKKYLYDISESIRIIFDDYLKGIDSFGQYEADLKTQDAVERRLIMIIAEAVYKMRRKGVSLPSADQIINRRNTMAHQYDEYNPNAIWDSIHRELPSLKAEADRLLKE
;
A
#
# COMPACT_ATOMS: atom_id res chain seq x y z
N MET A 1 2.84 -18.10 -12.53
CA MET A 1 3.71 -17.47 -11.50
C MET A 1 4.36 -18.51 -10.58
N ASN A 2 5.58 -18.25 -10.09
CA ASN A 2 6.24 -19.13 -9.11
C ASN A 2 5.69 -18.92 -7.68
N ARG A 3 5.96 -19.88 -6.78
CA ARG A 3 5.46 -19.88 -5.39
C ARG A 3 5.85 -18.61 -4.62
N THR A 4 7.03 -18.07 -4.88
CA THR A 4 7.53 -16.86 -4.22
C THR A 4 6.80 -15.61 -4.68
N GLU A 5 6.49 -15.48 -5.97
CA GLU A 5 5.74 -14.34 -6.51
C GLU A 5 4.28 -14.35 -6.03
N LYS A 6 3.65 -15.54 -5.99
CA LYS A 6 2.30 -15.66 -5.41
C LYS A 6 2.28 -15.26 -3.94
N LYS A 7 3.34 -15.54 -3.19
CA LYS A 7 3.49 -15.08 -1.81
C LYS A 7 3.50 -13.54 -1.72
N TYR A 8 4.28 -12.86 -2.56
CA TYR A 8 4.34 -11.39 -2.54
C TYR A 8 3.02 -10.74 -2.95
N LEU A 9 2.32 -11.26 -3.95
CA LEU A 9 0.99 -10.76 -4.29
C LEU A 9 -0.02 -10.97 -3.17
N TYR A 10 0.06 -12.13 -2.50
CA TYR A 10 -0.76 -12.39 -1.32
C TYR A 10 -0.45 -11.41 -0.20
N ASP A 11 0.83 -11.17 0.10
CA ASP A 11 1.25 -10.19 1.11
C ASP A 11 0.74 -8.78 0.81
N ILE A 12 0.71 -8.38 -0.48
CA ILE A 12 0.13 -7.10 -0.93
C ILE A 12 -1.39 -7.09 -0.70
N SER A 13 -2.12 -8.07 -1.24
CA SER A 13 -3.58 -8.09 -1.15
C SER A 13 -4.07 -8.16 0.30
N GLU A 14 -3.40 -8.98 1.12
CA GLU A 14 -3.72 -9.13 2.54
C GLU A 14 -3.37 -7.86 3.34
N SER A 15 -2.25 -7.19 3.03
CA SER A 15 -1.92 -5.91 3.67
C SER A 15 -2.96 -4.84 3.34
N ILE A 16 -3.44 -4.79 2.10
CA ILE A 16 -4.50 -3.86 1.70
C ILE A 16 -5.80 -4.21 2.42
N ARG A 17 -6.15 -5.51 2.50
CA ARG A 17 -7.32 -5.98 3.23
C ARG A 17 -7.29 -5.55 4.71
N ILE A 18 -6.18 -5.75 5.41
CA ILE A 18 -6.01 -5.34 6.81
C ILE A 18 -6.16 -3.82 6.97
N ILE A 19 -5.61 -3.02 6.04
CA ILE A 19 -5.76 -1.56 6.08
C ILE A 19 -7.25 -1.18 6.08
N PHE A 20 -8.04 -1.74 5.16
CA PHE A 20 -9.46 -1.40 5.04
C PHE A 20 -10.34 -2.03 6.14
N ASP A 21 -10.15 -3.32 6.42
CA ASP A 21 -11.05 -4.09 7.28
C ASP A 21 -10.78 -3.88 8.77
N ASP A 22 -9.52 -3.61 9.14
CA ASP A 22 -9.09 -3.48 10.55
C ASP A 22 -8.70 -2.04 10.90
N TYR A 23 -7.76 -1.43 10.17
CA TYR A 23 -7.17 -0.14 10.58
C TYR A 23 -8.10 1.05 10.33
N LEU A 24 -8.81 1.04 9.20
CA LEU A 24 -9.79 2.09 8.88
C LEU A 24 -11.18 1.81 9.44
N LYS A 25 -11.35 0.75 10.23
CA LYS A 25 -12.65 0.39 10.76
C LYS A 25 -13.17 1.46 11.72
N GLY A 26 -14.22 2.16 11.32
CA GLY A 26 -14.81 3.26 12.09
C GLY A 26 -14.11 4.61 11.88
N ILE A 27 -13.24 4.71 10.87
CA ILE A 27 -12.60 5.95 10.43
C ILE A 27 -13.17 6.28 9.05
N ASP A 28 -14.20 7.14 9.05
CA ASP A 28 -14.95 7.49 7.83
C ASP A 28 -14.54 8.84 7.25
N SER A 29 -13.68 9.58 7.95
CA SER A 29 -13.25 10.92 7.55
C SER A 29 -11.75 11.13 7.73
N PHE A 30 -11.18 11.99 6.89
CA PHE A 30 -9.79 12.39 7.00
C PHE A 30 -9.44 12.96 8.38
N GLY A 31 -10.34 13.74 9.00
CA GLY A 31 -10.09 14.30 10.33
C GLY A 31 -9.97 13.23 11.43
N GLN A 32 -10.72 12.14 11.34
CA GLN A 32 -10.57 11.00 12.26
C GLN A 32 -9.25 10.25 12.03
N TYR A 33 -8.85 10.10 10.77
CA TYR A 33 -7.57 9.50 10.39
C TYR A 33 -6.39 10.35 10.88
N GLU A 34 -6.44 11.66 10.64
CA GLU A 34 -5.42 12.62 11.06
C GLU A 34 -5.27 12.70 12.59
N ALA A 35 -6.38 12.55 13.32
CA ALA A 35 -6.38 12.53 14.78
C ALA A 35 -5.82 11.22 15.37
N ASP A 36 -5.81 10.12 14.62
CA ASP A 36 -5.33 8.82 15.09
C ASP A 36 -3.95 8.46 14.49
N LEU A 37 -2.91 8.93 15.20
CA LEU A 37 -1.51 8.65 14.85
C LEU A 37 -1.19 7.14 14.81
N LYS A 38 -1.85 6.32 15.64
CA LYS A 38 -1.59 4.87 15.65
C LYS A 38 -2.02 4.24 14.34
N THR A 39 -3.17 4.68 13.83
CA THR A 39 -3.68 4.22 12.55
C THR A 39 -2.80 4.70 11.40
N GLN A 40 -2.35 5.96 11.44
CA GLN A 40 -1.40 6.49 10.45
C GLN A 40 -0.12 5.65 10.40
N ASP A 41 0.53 5.41 11.54
CA ASP A 41 1.76 4.61 11.62
C ASP A 41 1.54 3.17 11.13
N ALA A 42 0.40 2.57 11.50
CA ALA A 42 0.07 1.19 11.11
C ALA A 42 -0.16 1.06 9.59
N VAL A 43 -0.87 2.02 8.99
CA VAL A 43 -1.10 2.09 7.55
C VAL A 43 0.20 2.37 6.81
N GLU A 44 1.00 3.32 7.28
CA GLU A 44 2.29 3.67 6.70
C GLU A 44 3.23 2.47 6.66
N ARG A 45 3.34 1.71 7.77
CA ARG A 45 4.14 0.49 7.82
C ARG A 45 3.71 -0.53 6.76
N ARG A 46 2.41 -0.72 6.54
CA ARG A 46 1.90 -1.67 5.53
C ARG A 46 2.16 -1.17 4.12
N LEU A 47 1.89 0.11 3.85
CA LEU A 47 2.07 0.74 2.54
C LEU A 47 3.53 0.85 2.13
N ILE A 48 4.35 1.48 2.96
CA ILE A 48 5.70 1.92 2.60
C ILE A 48 6.73 0.81 2.81
N MET A 49 6.53 -0.08 3.78
CA MET A 49 7.47 -1.18 4.00
C MET A 49 7.03 -2.43 3.25
N ILE A 50 5.86 -2.99 3.59
CA ILE A 50 5.49 -4.35 3.15
C ILE A 50 5.12 -4.35 1.66
N ILE A 51 4.18 -3.49 1.27
CA ILE A 51 3.72 -3.43 -0.13
C ILE A 51 4.85 -2.97 -1.05
N ALA A 52 5.61 -1.93 -0.66
CA ALA A 52 6.73 -1.45 -1.48
C ALA A 52 7.84 -2.50 -1.63
N GLU A 53 8.19 -3.25 -0.57
CA GLU A 53 9.17 -4.32 -0.64
C GLU A 53 8.70 -5.45 -1.57
N ALA A 54 7.43 -5.85 -1.44
CA ALA A 54 6.83 -6.87 -2.30
C ALA A 54 6.87 -6.45 -3.77
N VAL A 55 6.44 -5.22 -4.09
CA VAL A 55 6.47 -4.69 -5.46
C VAL A 55 7.90 -4.61 -5.99
N TYR A 56 8.85 -4.13 -5.20
CA TYR A 56 10.26 -4.06 -5.60
C TYR A 56 10.83 -5.44 -5.95
N LYS A 57 10.55 -6.46 -5.13
CA LYS A 57 10.98 -7.84 -5.39
C LYS A 57 10.31 -8.43 -6.63
N MET A 58 9.05 -8.11 -6.87
CA MET A 58 8.31 -8.53 -8.06
C MET A 58 8.89 -7.90 -9.34
N ARG A 59 9.20 -6.60 -9.31
CA ARG A 59 9.85 -5.90 -10.44
C ARG A 59 11.20 -6.49 -10.79
N ARG A 60 12.02 -6.82 -9.79
CA ARG A 60 13.31 -7.49 -10.02
C ARG A 60 13.20 -8.86 -10.70
N LYS A 61 12.03 -9.49 -10.63
CA LYS A 61 11.72 -10.75 -11.31
C LYS A 61 11.05 -10.56 -12.68
N GLY A 62 10.89 -9.32 -13.15
CA GLY A 62 10.26 -9.00 -14.43
C GLY A 62 8.73 -8.94 -14.39
N VAL A 63 8.10 -9.02 -13.21
CA VAL A 63 6.65 -8.81 -13.09
C VAL A 63 6.39 -7.32 -12.91
N SER A 64 5.71 -6.72 -13.89
CA SER A 64 5.31 -5.32 -13.82
C SER A 64 3.97 -5.19 -13.10
N LEU A 65 3.91 -4.20 -12.20
CA LEU A 65 2.70 -3.76 -11.51
C LEU A 65 2.60 -2.24 -11.71
N PRO A 66 1.95 -1.76 -12.78
CA PRO A 66 1.83 -0.33 -13.06
C PRO A 66 1.06 0.41 -11.97
N SER A 67 0.07 -0.23 -11.34
CA SER A 67 -0.70 0.40 -10.25
C SER A 67 0.15 0.67 -9.00
N ALA A 68 1.33 0.04 -8.89
CA ALA A 68 2.25 0.23 -7.78
C ALA A 68 3.29 1.35 -8.00
N ASP A 69 3.41 1.90 -9.20
CA ASP A 69 4.34 3.01 -9.48
C ASP A 69 4.05 4.24 -8.63
N GLN A 70 2.78 4.56 -8.43
CA GLN A 70 2.36 5.72 -7.64
C GLN A 70 2.72 5.55 -6.16
N ILE A 71 2.53 4.34 -5.60
CA ILE A 71 2.88 4.01 -4.22
C ILE A 71 4.41 4.05 -4.01
N ILE A 72 5.19 3.56 -4.96
CA ILE A 72 6.67 3.62 -4.90
C ILE A 72 7.17 5.05 -5.02
N ASN A 73 6.61 5.84 -5.92
CA ASN A 73 6.99 7.25 -6.06
C ASN A 73 6.68 8.05 -4.79
N ARG A 74 5.53 7.80 -4.16
CA ARG A 74 5.18 8.41 -2.87
C ARG A 74 6.09 7.99 -1.73
N ARG A 75 6.53 6.72 -1.68
CA ARG A 75 7.58 6.30 -0.74
C ARG A 75 8.85 7.12 -0.91
N ASN A 76 9.29 7.35 -2.15
CA ASN A 76 10.49 8.15 -2.39
C ASN A 76 10.30 9.60 -1.93
N THR A 77 9.11 10.17 -2.09
CA THR A 77 8.76 11.49 -1.55
C THR A 77 8.78 11.51 -0.02
N MET A 78 8.10 10.56 0.64
CA MET A 78 8.01 10.50 2.11
C MET A 78 9.35 10.17 2.79
N ALA A 79 10.19 9.32 2.17
CA ALA A 79 11.50 8.97 2.71
C ALA A 79 12.54 10.09 2.56
N HIS A 80 12.37 11.01 1.60
CA HIS A 80 13.30 12.11 1.35
C HIS A 80 12.80 13.49 1.83
N GLN A 81 11.50 13.67 2.05
CA GLN A 81 10.88 14.91 2.53
C GLN A 81 10.26 14.75 3.93
N TYR A 82 11.03 14.24 4.90
CA TYR A 82 10.58 14.13 6.30
C TYR A 82 10.11 15.48 6.90
N ASP A 83 10.46 16.62 6.29
CA ASP A 83 9.99 17.96 6.70
C ASP A 83 8.53 18.26 6.32
N GLU A 84 7.89 17.50 5.42
CA GLU A 84 6.49 17.68 5.01
C GLU A 84 5.71 16.34 5.00
N TYR A 85 5.68 15.64 6.15
CA TYR A 85 4.74 14.53 6.31
C TYR A 85 3.31 15.03 6.09
N ASN A 86 2.67 14.56 5.02
CA ASN A 86 1.32 14.95 4.64
C ASN A 86 0.36 13.76 4.77
N PRO A 87 -0.37 13.62 5.88
CA PRO A 87 -1.35 12.55 6.09
C PRO A 87 -2.40 12.50 4.97
N ASN A 88 -2.72 13.65 4.36
CA ASN A 88 -3.67 13.74 3.26
C ASN A 88 -3.17 12.97 2.02
N ALA A 89 -1.86 12.97 1.77
CA ALA A 89 -1.28 12.22 0.66
C ALA A 89 -1.41 10.70 0.87
N ILE A 90 -1.28 10.21 2.10
CA ILE A 90 -1.50 8.79 2.44
C ILE A 90 -2.99 8.46 2.30
N TRP A 91 -3.86 9.29 2.87
CA TRP A 91 -5.31 9.11 2.77
C TRP A 91 -5.79 9.01 1.32
N ASP A 92 -5.28 9.88 0.45
CA ASP A 92 -5.53 9.85 -0.99
C ASP A 92 -5.05 8.55 -1.65
N SER A 93 -3.85 8.06 -1.30
CA SER A 93 -3.35 6.77 -1.78
C SER A 93 -4.22 5.61 -1.34
N ILE A 94 -4.70 5.62 -0.11
CA ILE A 94 -5.60 4.59 0.40
C ILE A 94 -6.87 4.52 -0.46
N HIS A 95 -7.47 5.67 -0.79
CA HIS A 95 -8.76 5.68 -1.48
C HIS A 95 -8.66 5.53 -3.00
N ARG A 96 -7.54 5.94 -3.61
CA ARG A 96 -7.39 5.94 -5.08
C ARG A 96 -6.49 4.82 -5.59
N GLU A 97 -5.35 4.60 -4.94
CA GLU A 97 -4.26 3.78 -5.46
C GLU A 97 -4.35 2.34 -4.97
N LEU A 98 -4.67 2.13 -3.68
CA LEU A 98 -4.76 0.78 -3.11
C LEU A 98 -5.84 -0.12 -3.73
N PRO A 99 -7.06 0.36 -4.05
CA PRO A 99 -8.08 -0.51 -4.65
C PRO A 99 -7.64 -1.05 -6.01
N SER A 100 -6.97 -0.20 -6.81
CA SER A 100 -6.41 -0.56 -8.10
C SER A 100 -5.30 -1.59 -7.96
N LEU A 101 -4.37 -1.38 -7.02
CA LEU A 101 -3.30 -2.34 -6.73
C LEU A 101 -3.83 -3.69 -6.24
N LYS A 102 -4.86 -3.68 -5.37
CA LYS A 102 -5.50 -4.90 -4.88
C LYS A 102 -6.12 -5.69 -6.02
N ALA A 103 -6.89 -5.02 -6.90
CA ALA A 103 -7.53 -5.66 -8.04
C ALA A 103 -6.50 -6.28 -9.01
N GLU A 104 -5.37 -5.60 -9.21
CA GLU A 104 -4.27 -6.11 -10.02
C GLU A 104 -3.60 -7.33 -9.37
N ALA A 105 -3.29 -7.25 -8.07
CA ALA A 105 -2.69 -8.36 -7.32
C ALA A 105 -3.61 -9.60 -7.28
N ASP A 106 -4.90 -9.40 -7.04
CA ASP A 106 -5.90 -10.48 -7.01
C ASP A 106 -6.08 -11.12 -8.39
N ARG A 107 -5.97 -10.33 -9.47
CA ARG A 107 -6.01 -10.85 -10.85
C ARG A 107 -4.82 -11.77 -11.11
N LEU A 108 -3.60 -11.30 -10.82
CA LEU A 108 -2.37 -12.07 -11.03
C LEU A 108 -2.31 -13.32 -10.12
N LEU A 109 -2.91 -13.28 -8.92
CA LEU A 109 -3.00 -14.47 -8.05
C LEU A 109 -3.86 -15.59 -8.64
N LYS A 110 -4.89 -15.24 -9.42
CA LYS A 110 -5.81 -16.18 -10.07
C LYS A 110 -5.23 -16.81 -11.34
N GLU A 111 -4.13 -16.27 -11.87
CA GLU A 111 -3.33 -16.84 -12.96
C GLU A 111 -2.28 -17.86 -12.46
#